data_AF-A0A4Q5GFD2-F1
#
_entry.id   AF-A0A4Q5GFD2-F1
#
_cell.length_a   1.000
_cell.length_b   1.000
_cell.length_c   1.000
_cell.angle_alpha   90.00
_cell.angle_beta   90.00
_cell.angle_gamma   90.00
#
_symmetry.space_group_name_H-M   'P 1'
#
loop_
_entity.id
_entity.type
_entity.pdbx_description
1 polymer ?
#
loop_
_entity_poly.entity_id
_entity_poly.type
_entity_poly.pdbx_seq_one_letter_code
_entity_poly.pdbx_strand_id
1 'polypeptide(L)'
;MTTKIANILQCYALGMGIKQISRSFELSRNTVRRYVRLFQECGIPIKELAAMPSARIQEMFSEGVGRNREPSQRQLELEALLPEYAARLSRRGVTVKTLYEEYRETHPDGYRHASFGNYLMRYRMVTHVVGHVEHYAGDQMYIDFAGDKLEVVDSESGECRSVEVFVAILPCSHYTYCEAVWSQSRQDLIKACENALHFYGGVPMAIVPDNLKSAVTRSDRNEPVINEEFAAFAEHYGCTVYPTRVRHPKDKALVENAVKLLYRSVYADIEGLVFHSLESLNAAISESLSAFNGRRMSGRPQSRREQFEQIESDCLRPLPAIRHQMKERRSATVMRNGYVTFRLHHYSVPKEYIGKRVEIVYDADTLEIYHGLRLVTTHQRDDTPYSYTTKDAHGLPGRHGSYEKDLEQIYERAGQTDNVLLLYLRKVAELKKYPPAAFRSCRGIMALEKTFGLERLVAASACATQLRLYGYQEIRRILERGDDADFLSKDDIDDEVPVTSIHKNIRGAAYFAQLKHLNRDNNGNK
;
A
#
# COMPACT_ATOMS: atom_id res chain seq x y z
N MET A 1 5.85 -39.78 -32.77
CA MET A 1 5.02 -40.68 -33.61
C MET A 1 5.82 -41.35 -34.73
N THR A 2 6.86 -40.70 -35.26
CA THR A 2 7.79 -41.18 -36.31
C THR A 2 8.43 -42.55 -36.06
N THR A 3 9.03 -42.75 -34.89
CA THR A 3 9.65 -44.04 -34.49
C THR A 3 8.65 -45.18 -34.33
N LYS A 4 7.35 -44.89 -34.17
CA LYS A 4 6.33 -45.93 -34.02
C LYS A 4 6.05 -46.66 -35.33
N ILE A 5 6.09 -46.00 -36.49
CA ILE A 5 5.73 -46.64 -37.78
C ILE A 5 6.77 -47.68 -38.19
N ALA A 6 8.06 -47.36 -38.11
CA ALA A 6 9.14 -48.31 -38.41
C ALA A 6 9.06 -49.56 -37.51
N ASN A 7 8.82 -49.37 -36.21
CA ASN A 7 8.70 -50.46 -35.24
C ASN A 7 7.45 -51.33 -35.49
N ILE A 8 6.31 -50.72 -35.87
CA ILE A 8 5.08 -51.44 -36.26
C ILE A 8 5.36 -52.36 -37.46
N LEU A 9 6.04 -51.84 -38.49
CA LEU A 9 6.38 -52.59 -39.69
C LEU A 9 7.43 -53.67 -39.41
N GLN A 10 8.37 -53.41 -38.50
CA GLN A 10 9.36 -54.40 -38.07
C GLN A 10 8.72 -55.54 -37.29
N CYS A 11 7.79 -55.26 -36.37
CA CYS A 11 7.02 -56.30 -35.68
C CYS A 11 6.21 -57.14 -36.68
N TYR A 12 5.63 -56.51 -37.71
CA TYR A 12 4.94 -57.23 -38.78
C TYR A 12 5.89 -58.12 -39.59
N ALA A 13 7.06 -57.61 -39.98
CA ALA A 13 8.08 -58.36 -40.72
C ALA A 13 8.67 -59.53 -39.91
N LEU A 14 8.66 -59.44 -38.57
CA LEU A 14 9.02 -60.52 -37.65
C LEU A 14 7.90 -61.55 -37.42
N GLY A 15 6.76 -61.41 -38.10
CA GLY A 15 5.65 -62.38 -38.07
C GLY A 15 4.58 -62.11 -37.01
N MET A 16 4.58 -60.97 -36.33
CA MET A 16 3.47 -60.64 -35.41
C MET A 16 2.16 -60.37 -36.16
N GLY A 17 1.07 -60.94 -35.66
CA GLY A 17 -0.27 -60.68 -36.17
C GLY A 17 -0.76 -59.25 -35.87
N ILE A 18 -1.57 -58.70 -36.77
CA ILE A 18 -2.12 -57.33 -36.70
C ILE A 18 -2.84 -57.03 -35.37
N LYS A 19 -3.54 -58.02 -34.79
CA LYS A 19 -4.23 -57.89 -33.49
C LYS A 19 -3.25 -57.70 -32.33
N GLN A 20 -2.09 -58.35 -32.40
CA GLN A 20 -1.04 -58.26 -31.39
C GLN A 20 -0.33 -56.91 -31.48
N ILE A 21 0.05 -56.49 -32.70
CA ILE A 21 0.66 -55.18 -32.96
C ILE A 21 -0.27 -54.03 -32.52
N SER A 22 -1.57 -54.13 -32.83
CA SER A 22 -2.58 -53.15 -32.39
C SER A 22 -2.64 -52.99 -30.87
N ARG A 23 -2.51 -54.09 -30.11
CA ARG A 23 -2.46 -54.04 -28.63
C ARG A 23 -1.14 -53.49 -28.12
N SER A 24 -0.01 -53.93 -28.67
CA SER A 24 1.33 -53.53 -28.22
C SER A 24 1.63 -52.05 -28.45
N PHE A 25 1.06 -51.45 -29.50
CA PHE A 25 1.29 -50.04 -29.85
C PHE A 25 0.09 -49.12 -29.55
N GLU A 26 -0.98 -49.65 -28.95
CA GLU A 26 -2.22 -48.93 -28.65
C GLU A 26 -2.83 -48.19 -29.86
N LEU A 27 -2.85 -48.86 -31.01
CA LEU A 27 -3.36 -48.31 -32.26
C LEU A 27 -4.58 -49.08 -32.75
N SER A 28 -5.45 -48.40 -33.51
CA SER A 28 -6.58 -49.06 -34.14
C SER A 28 -6.10 -50.14 -35.11
N ARG A 29 -6.81 -51.27 -35.18
CA ARG A 29 -6.50 -52.35 -36.13
C ARG A 29 -6.54 -51.88 -37.58
N ASN A 30 -7.38 -50.88 -37.88
CA ASN A 30 -7.50 -50.29 -39.21
C ASN A 30 -6.24 -49.49 -39.58
N THR A 31 -5.67 -48.76 -38.62
CA THR A 31 -4.41 -48.02 -38.80
C THR A 31 -3.24 -48.97 -39.04
N VAL A 32 -3.14 -50.06 -38.26
CA VAL A 32 -2.08 -51.07 -38.45
C VAL A 32 -2.23 -51.79 -39.80
N ARG A 33 -3.45 -52.20 -40.19
CA ARG A 33 -3.70 -52.77 -41.53
C ARG A 33 -3.26 -51.84 -42.64
N ARG A 34 -3.56 -50.54 -42.51
CA ARG A 34 -3.17 -49.54 -43.50
C ARG A 34 -1.66 -49.43 -43.66
N TYR A 35 -0.90 -49.34 -42.57
CA TYR A 35 0.57 -49.28 -42.65
C TYR A 35 1.16 -50.56 -43.24
N VAL A 36 0.66 -51.73 -42.83
CA VAL A 36 1.10 -53.01 -43.39
C VAL A 36 0.82 -53.10 -44.89
N ARG A 37 -0.36 -52.65 -45.33
CA ARG A 37 -0.72 -52.63 -46.76
C ARG A 37 0.22 -51.73 -47.55
N LEU A 38 0.43 -50.49 -47.10
CA LEU A 38 1.36 -49.56 -47.73
C LEU A 38 2.79 -50.14 -47.78
N PHE A 39 3.20 -50.88 -46.75
CA PHE A 39 4.52 -51.50 -46.71
C PHE A 39 4.68 -52.61 -47.74
N GLN A 40 3.65 -53.44 -47.89
CA GLN A 40 3.59 -54.47 -48.93
C GLN A 40 3.57 -53.85 -50.33
N GLU A 41 2.88 -52.73 -50.52
CA GLU A 41 2.80 -52.01 -51.80
C GLU A 41 4.11 -51.29 -52.16
N CYS A 42 4.87 -50.77 -51.18
CA CYS A 42 6.16 -50.14 -51.43
C CYS A 42 7.27 -51.13 -51.86
N GLY A 43 7.16 -52.41 -51.51
CA GLY A 43 8.12 -53.46 -51.89
C GLY A 43 9.54 -53.30 -51.31
N ILE A 44 9.74 -52.38 -50.35
CA ILE A 44 11.06 -52.10 -49.75
C ILE A 44 11.35 -53.13 -48.65
N PRO A 45 12.53 -53.77 -48.64
CA PRO A 45 12.89 -54.70 -47.58
C PRO A 45 13.00 -53.97 -46.23
N ILE A 46 12.50 -54.61 -45.16
CA ILE A 46 12.38 -53.98 -43.83
C ILE A 46 13.72 -53.45 -43.28
N LYS A 47 14.85 -54.07 -43.64
CA LYS A 47 16.19 -53.62 -43.24
C LYS A 47 16.55 -52.26 -43.83
N GLU A 48 16.18 -52.01 -45.08
CA GLU A 48 16.39 -50.72 -45.73
C GLU A 48 15.44 -49.67 -45.17
N LEU A 49 14.18 -50.03 -44.94
CA LEU A 49 13.20 -49.12 -44.34
C LEU A 49 13.57 -48.71 -42.91
N ALA A 50 14.14 -49.61 -42.11
CA ALA A 50 14.64 -49.31 -40.76
C ALA A 50 15.89 -48.41 -40.76
N ALA A 51 16.67 -48.42 -41.84
CA ALA A 51 17.85 -47.57 -42.02
C ALA A 51 17.50 -46.17 -42.57
N MET A 52 16.27 -45.94 -43.05
CA MET A 52 15.85 -44.65 -43.57
C MET A 52 15.64 -43.62 -42.44
N PRO A 53 15.88 -42.32 -42.70
CA PRO A 53 15.51 -41.26 -41.78
C PRO A 53 14.02 -41.32 -41.46
N SER A 54 13.66 -41.13 -40.19
CA SER A 54 12.28 -41.26 -39.71
C SER A 54 11.31 -40.28 -40.40
N ALA A 55 11.80 -39.14 -40.86
CA ALA A 55 11.04 -38.18 -41.66
C ALA A 55 10.61 -38.76 -43.02
N ARG A 56 11.48 -39.53 -43.68
CA ARG A 56 11.19 -40.16 -44.98
C ARG A 56 10.21 -41.32 -44.83
N ILE A 57 10.36 -42.13 -43.79
CA ILE A 57 9.39 -43.19 -43.45
C ILE A 57 8.03 -42.57 -43.15
N GLN A 58 8.00 -41.43 -42.44
CA GLN A 58 6.75 -40.75 -42.22
C GLN A 58 6.14 -40.29 -43.55
N GLU A 59 6.89 -39.61 -44.41
CA GLU A 59 6.42 -39.13 -45.71
C GLU A 59 5.81 -40.24 -46.57
N MET A 60 6.49 -41.38 -46.66
CA MET A 60 6.04 -42.54 -47.45
C MET A 60 4.77 -43.20 -46.93
N PHE A 61 4.58 -43.22 -45.60
CA PHE A 61 3.46 -43.93 -44.96
C PHE A 61 2.35 -42.98 -44.49
N SER A 62 2.48 -41.67 -44.78
CA SER A 62 1.53 -40.62 -44.40
C SER A 62 0.44 -40.37 -45.43
N GLU A 63 0.27 -41.20 -46.47
CA GLU A 63 -0.81 -41.00 -47.44
C GLU A 63 -2.19 -41.28 -46.84
N GLY A 64 -2.70 -40.25 -46.18
CA GLY A 64 -3.99 -40.12 -45.53
C GLY A 64 -3.99 -38.90 -44.62
N VAL A 65 -3.80 -37.73 -45.25
CA VAL A 65 -4.62 -36.55 -45.00
C VAL A 65 -4.57 -36.02 -43.55
N GLY A 66 -3.56 -35.19 -43.27
CA GLY A 66 -3.96 -33.84 -42.87
C GLY A 66 -4.83 -33.33 -44.01
N ARG A 67 -6.08 -32.95 -43.75
CA ARG A 67 -6.96 -32.39 -44.78
C ARG A 67 -6.35 -31.08 -45.27
N ASN A 68 -5.38 -31.16 -46.19
CA ASN A 68 -5.23 -30.17 -47.26
C ASN A 68 -6.44 -30.38 -48.17
N ARG A 69 -7.62 -30.06 -47.63
CA ARG A 69 -8.70 -29.59 -48.47
C ARG A 69 -8.12 -28.37 -49.15
N GLU A 70 -8.19 -28.32 -50.47
CA GLU A 70 -8.04 -27.05 -51.16
C GLU A 70 -8.92 -26.04 -50.41
N PRO A 71 -8.35 -24.91 -49.97
CA PRO A 71 -9.10 -23.93 -49.21
C PRO A 71 -10.34 -23.57 -50.03
N SER A 72 -11.52 -23.72 -49.41
CA SER A 72 -12.77 -23.41 -50.11
C SER A 72 -12.75 -21.95 -50.56
N GLN A 73 -13.48 -21.61 -51.62
CA GLN A 73 -13.55 -20.23 -52.12
C GLN A 73 -13.82 -19.18 -51.01
N ARG A 74 -14.80 -19.45 -50.13
CA ARG A 74 -15.09 -18.62 -48.95
C ARG A 74 -13.94 -18.46 -47.95
N GLN A 75 -13.02 -19.44 -47.89
CA GLN A 75 -11.83 -19.41 -47.04
C GLN A 75 -10.78 -18.50 -47.65
N LEU A 76 -10.54 -18.61 -48.96
CA LEU A 76 -9.63 -17.73 -49.69
C LEU A 76 -10.08 -16.27 -49.60
N GLU A 77 -11.38 -16.02 -49.76
CA GLU A 77 -11.98 -14.68 -49.62
C GLU A 77 -11.78 -14.11 -48.21
N LEU A 78 -12.06 -14.90 -47.16
CA LEU A 78 -11.83 -14.45 -45.79
C LEU A 78 -10.33 -14.21 -45.54
N GLU A 79 -9.46 -15.14 -45.94
CA GLU A 79 -8.00 -15.05 -45.75
C GLU A 79 -7.40 -13.79 -46.40
N ALA A 80 -7.93 -13.36 -47.55
CA ALA A 80 -7.54 -12.11 -48.21
C ALA A 80 -7.88 -10.84 -47.40
N LEU A 81 -8.95 -10.88 -46.59
CA LEU A 81 -9.39 -9.76 -45.75
C LEU A 81 -8.71 -9.71 -44.38
N LEU A 82 -8.15 -10.83 -43.91
CA LEU A 82 -7.54 -10.92 -42.56
C LEU A 82 -6.42 -9.90 -42.29
N PRO A 83 -5.52 -9.56 -43.24
CA PRO A 83 -4.48 -8.54 -43.01
C PRO A 83 -5.07 -7.17 -42.64
N GLU A 84 -6.07 -6.72 -43.39
CA GLU A 84 -6.71 -5.42 -43.17
C GLU A 84 -7.50 -5.41 -41.86
N TYR A 85 -8.29 -6.46 -41.62
CA TYR A 85 -9.08 -6.60 -40.38
C TYR A 85 -8.19 -6.67 -39.14
N ALA A 86 -7.06 -7.39 -39.21
CA ALA A 86 -6.09 -7.44 -38.12
C ALA A 86 -5.44 -6.07 -37.85
N ALA A 87 -5.13 -5.29 -38.89
CA ALA A 87 -4.60 -3.94 -38.73
C ALA A 87 -5.62 -2.99 -38.09
N ARG A 88 -6.89 -3.07 -38.51
CA ARG A 88 -7.99 -2.23 -38.01
C ARG A 88 -8.35 -2.51 -36.54
N LEU A 89 -8.16 -3.73 -36.04
CA LEU A 89 -8.33 -4.06 -34.61
C LEU A 89 -7.40 -3.29 -33.67
N SER A 90 -6.32 -2.68 -34.19
CA SER A 90 -5.42 -1.84 -33.39
C SER A 90 -5.96 -0.41 -33.20
N ARG A 91 -7.05 -0.04 -33.88
CA ARG A 91 -7.69 1.28 -33.77
C ARG A 91 -8.70 1.30 -32.62
N ARG A 92 -8.76 2.41 -31.89
CA ARG A 92 -9.67 2.60 -30.75
C ARG A 92 -11.14 2.45 -31.20
N GLY A 93 -11.92 1.63 -30.49
CA GLY A 93 -13.35 1.41 -30.76
C GLY A 93 -13.69 0.29 -31.76
N VAL A 94 -12.69 -0.31 -32.42
CA VAL A 94 -12.92 -1.44 -33.35
C VAL A 94 -12.92 -2.75 -32.58
N THR A 95 -13.97 -3.57 -32.75
CA THR A 95 -14.10 -4.88 -32.11
C THR A 95 -14.17 -6.01 -33.14
N VAL A 96 -13.94 -7.25 -32.70
CA VAL A 96 -14.14 -8.43 -33.58
C VAL A 96 -15.58 -8.50 -34.07
N LYS A 97 -16.54 -8.10 -33.22
CA LYS A 97 -17.97 -8.07 -33.55
C LYS A 97 -18.27 -7.08 -34.67
N THR A 98 -17.75 -5.85 -34.60
CA THR A 98 -17.96 -4.83 -35.65
C THR A 98 -17.38 -5.25 -36.99
N LEU A 99 -16.17 -5.85 -37.00
CA LEU A 99 -15.56 -6.37 -38.23
C LEU A 99 -16.32 -7.57 -38.80
N TYR A 100 -16.94 -8.39 -37.95
CA TYR A 100 -17.80 -9.49 -38.39
C TYR A 100 -19.09 -8.98 -39.04
N GLU A 101 -19.70 -7.93 -38.49
CA GLU A 101 -20.90 -7.31 -39.06
C GLU A 101 -20.63 -6.81 -40.49
N GLU A 102 -19.50 -6.11 -40.71
CA GLU A 102 -19.04 -5.67 -42.04
C GLU A 102 -18.77 -6.85 -43.00
N TYR A 103 -18.10 -7.90 -42.50
CA TYR A 103 -17.85 -9.11 -43.31
C TYR A 103 -19.16 -9.80 -43.72
N ARG A 104 -20.16 -9.85 -42.85
CA ARG A 104 -21.45 -10.49 -43.12
C ARG A 104 -22.27 -9.72 -44.17
N GLU A 105 -22.18 -8.39 -44.19
CA GLU A 105 -22.87 -7.56 -45.19
C GLU A 105 -22.35 -7.81 -46.61
N THR A 106 -21.04 -7.99 -46.74
CA THR A 106 -20.37 -8.22 -48.02
C THR A 106 -20.32 -9.70 -48.42
N HIS A 107 -20.38 -10.62 -47.44
CA HIS A 107 -20.31 -12.07 -47.66
C HIS A 107 -21.43 -12.81 -46.89
N PRO A 108 -22.69 -12.76 -47.37
CA PRO A 108 -23.84 -13.36 -46.70
C PRO A 108 -23.72 -14.89 -46.49
N ASP A 109 -23.08 -15.58 -47.44
CA ASP A 109 -22.80 -17.03 -47.41
C ASP A 109 -21.43 -17.38 -46.77
N GLY A 110 -20.78 -16.38 -46.16
CA GLY A 110 -19.48 -16.49 -45.52
C GLY A 110 -19.48 -17.24 -44.18
N TYR A 111 -18.35 -17.17 -43.47
CA TYR A 111 -18.21 -17.80 -42.16
C TYR A 111 -19.09 -17.13 -41.09
N ARG A 112 -19.62 -17.92 -40.15
CA ARG A 112 -20.32 -17.40 -38.96
C ARG A 112 -19.32 -16.78 -37.97
N HIS A 113 -19.81 -15.92 -37.07
CA HIS A 113 -19.00 -15.13 -36.12
C HIS A 113 -17.90 -15.94 -35.40
N ALA A 114 -18.22 -17.12 -34.87
CA ALA A 114 -17.25 -17.95 -34.16
C ALA A 114 -16.09 -18.42 -35.07
N SER A 115 -16.41 -18.88 -36.27
CA SER A 115 -15.39 -19.30 -37.24
C SER A 115 -14.57 -18.12 -37.75
N PHE A 116 -15.21 -17.00 -38.05
CA PHE A 116 -14.53 -15.74 -38.43
C PHE A 116 -13.52 -15.32 -37.36
N GLY A 117 -13.96 -15.29 -36.08
CA GLY A 117 -13.10 -14.96 -34.94
C GLY A 117 -11.90 -15.91 -34.82
N ASN A 118 -12.10 -17.21 -35.05
CA ASN A 118 -11.02 -18.20 -35.03
C ASN A 118 -9.99 -17.97 -36.15
N TYR A 119 -10.43 -17.68 -37.38
CA TYR A 119 -9.51 -17.37 -38.49
C TYR A 119 -8.72 -16.10 -38.23
N LEU A 120 -9.38 -15.05 -37.75
CA LEU A 120 -8.74 -13.77 -37.42
C LEU A 120 -7.76 -13.91 -36.25
N MET A 121 -8.13 -14.65 -35.20
CA MET A 121 -7.24 -14.97 -34.08
C MET A 121 -6.01 -15.76 -34.55
N ARG A 122 -6.22 -16.81 -35.35
CA ARG A 122 -5.14 -17.64 -35.89
C ARG A 122 -4.19 -16.84 -36.78
N TYR A 123 -4.72 -16.00 -37.66
CA TYR A 123 -3.91 -15.10 -38.48
C TYR A 123 -3.09 -14.14 -37.61
N ARG A 124 -3.68 -13.54 -36.58
CA ARG A 124 -2.95 -12.67 -35.62
C ARG A 124 -1.85 -13.42 -34.87
N MET A 125 -2.08 -14.67 -34.47
CA MET A 125 -1.08 -15.51 -33.80
C MET A 125 0.11 -15.82 -34.71
N VAL A 126 -0.14 -16.09 -36.00
CA VAL A 126 0.91 -16.41 -36.97
C VAL A 126 1.66 -15.16 -37.43
N THR A 127 0.99 -14.02 -37.55
CA THR A 127 1.61 -12.76 -37.99
C THR A 127 2.34 -12.03 -36.87
N HIS A 128 1.85 -12.12 -35.63
CA HIS A 128 2.49 -11.54 -34.46
C HIS A 128 3.14 -12.64 -33.64
N VAL A 129 4.17 -13.27 -34.22
CA VAL A 129 4.98 -14.27 -33.52
C VAL A 129 5.61 -13.60 -32.29
N VAL A 130 5.28 -14.12 -31.11
CA VAL A 130 5.95 -13.74 -29.87
C VAL A 130 7.02 -14.80 -29.63
N GLY A 131 8.27 -14.38 -29.50
CA GLY A 131 9.35 -15.29 -29.12
C GLY A 131 9.06 -15.95 -27.78
N HIS A 132 9.37 -17.24 -27.65
CA HIS A 132 9.36 -17.89 -26.35
C HIS A 132 10.54 -17.34 -25.55
N VAL A 133 10.25 -16.71 -24.41
CA VAL A 133 11.26 -16.31 -23.43
C VAL A 133 11.31 -17.42 -22.39
N GLU A 134 12.45 -18.10 -22.30
CA GLU A 134 12.70 -19.03 -21.20
C GLU A 134 13.02 -18.23 -19.93
N HIS A 135 12.44 -18.65 -18.81
CA HIS A 135 12.67 -18.05 -17.51
C HIS A 135 13.37 -19.07 -16.62
N TYR A 136 14.66 -18.84 -16.37
CA TYR A 136 15.48 -19.71 -15.53
C TYR A 136 15.21 -19.46 -14.04
N ALA A 137 15.26 -20.53 -13.25
CA ALA A 137 15.09 -20.46 -11.81
C ALA A 137 16.18 -19.59 -11.16
N GLY A 138 15.76 -18.64 -10.33
CA GLY A 138 16.68 -17.75 -9.59
C GLY A 138 17.39 -16.71 -10.46
N ASP A 139 17.05 -16.60 -11.75
CA ASP A 139 17.70 -15.67 -12.67
C ASP A 139 17.19 -14.23 -12.48
N GLN A 140 15.89 -14.01 -12.66
CA GLN A 140 15.33 -12.65 -12.68
C GLN A 140 14.20 -12.48 -11.68
N MET A 141 14.06 -11.26 -11.14
CA MET A 141 12.85 -10.80 -10.46
C MET A 141 12.32 -9.57 -11.20
N TYR A 142 11.05 -9.60 -11.60
CA TYR A 142 10.40 -8.47 -12.26
C TYR A 142 9.64 -7.64 -11.23
N ILE A 143 9.85 -6.32 -11.23
CA ILE A 143 9.28 -5.42 -10.21
C ILE A 143 8.47 -4.28 -10.83
N ASP A 144 7.26 -4.02 -10.36
CA ASP A 144 6.35 -2.98 -10.87
C ASP A 144 5.58 -2.27 -9.76
N PHE A 145 4.93 -1.17 -10.11
CA PHE A 145 3.85 -0.58 -9.31
C PHE A 145 2.51 -0.83 -9.98
N ALA A 146 1.52 -1.26 -9.20
CA ALA A 146 0.15 -1.32 -9.68
C ALA A 146 -0.37 0.08 -10.00
N GLY A 147 -1.22 0.20 -11.03
CA GLY A 147 -1.78 1.49 -11.44
C GLY A 147 -2.85 2.02 -10.48
N ASP A 148 -3.61 1.12 -9.86
CA ASP A 148 -4.67 1.48 -8.91
C ASP A 148 -4.09 1.57 -7.50
N LYS A 149 -4.31 2.73 -6.87
CA LYS A 149 -3.84 3.02 -5.51
C LYS A 149 -4.81 2.48 -4.47
N LEU A 150 -4.28 2.17 -3.29
CA LEU A 150 -5.09 1.88 -2.11
C LEU A 150 -5.09 3.10 -1.19
N GLU A 151 -5.88 3.07 -0.13
CA GLU A 151 -6.01 4.19 0.81
C GLU A 151 -5.85 3.73 2.26
N VAL A 152 -5.24 4.60 3.06
CA VAL A 152 -5.17 4.50 4.52
C VAL A 152 -5.89 5.71 5.10
N VAL A 153 -6.79 5.49 6.06
CA VAL A 153 -7.61 6.53 6.68
C VAL A 153 -7.04 6.91 8.04
N ASP A 154 -6.65 8.17 8.20
CA ASP A 154 -6.17 8.68 9.47
C ASP A 154 -7.25 8.54 10.57
N SER A 155 -6.88 7.92 11.70
CA SER A 155 -7.83 7.63 12.79
C SER A 155 -8.30 8.87 13.55
N GLU A 156 -7.57 9.98 13.48
CA GLU A 156 -7.90 11.22 14.18
C GLU A 156 -8.60 12.25 13.29
N SER A 157 -8.14 12.42 12.05
CA SER A 157 -8.68 13.41 11.10
C SER A 157 -9.75 12.84 10.17
N GLY A 158 -9.76 11.51 9.95
CA GLY A 158 -10.59 10.87 8.94
C GLY A 158 -10.15 11.14 7.49
N GLU A 159 -8.97 11.74 7.28
CA GLU A 159 -8.44 12.00 5.94
C GLU A 159 -7.92 10.71 5.29
N CYS A 160 -8.28 10.50 4.02
CA CYS A 160 -7.76 9.40 3.22
C CYS A 160 -6.42 9.78 2.60
N ARG A 161 -5.40 8.96 2.84
CA ARG A 161 -4.09 9.06 2.21
C ARG A 161 -3.89 7.91 1.23
N SER A 162 -3.70 8.25 -0.04
CA SER A 162 -3.42 7.25 -1.08
C SER A 162 -2.02 6.65 -0.92
N VAL A 163 -1.92 5.35 -1.15
CA VAL A 163 -0.68 4.56 -1.12
C VAL A 163 -0.50 3.80 -2.43
N GLU A 164 0.75 3.58 -2.82
CA GLU A 164 1.13 2.84 -4.02
C GLU A 164 1.26 1.35 -3.67
N VAL A 165 1.04 0.45 -4.63
CA VAL A 165 1.24 -1.00 -4.41
C VAL A 165 2.40 -1.49 -5.25
N PHE A 166 3.47 -1.89 -4.57
CA PHE A 166 4.63 -2.54 -5.17
C PHE A 166 4.31 -4.00 -5.46
N VAL A 167 4.75 -4.51 -6.61
CA VAL A 167 4.56 -5.89 -7.04
C VAL A 167 5.88 -6.44 -7.54
N ALA A 168 6.30 -7.60 -7.03
CA ALA A 168 7.42 -8.37 -7.53
C ALA A 168 6.97 -9.78 -7.95
N ILE A 169 7.63 -10.35 -8.96
CA ILE A 169 7.39 -11.73 -9.40
C ILE A 169 8.69 -12.40 -9.80
N LEU A 170 8.86 -13.66 -9.40
CA LEU A 170 9.84 -14.57 -9.97
C LEU A 170 9.25 -15.22 -11.24
N PRO A 171 9.77 -14.94 -12.44
CA PRO A 171 9.18 -15.39 -13.70
C PRO A 171 9.10 -16.91 -13.87
N CYS A 172 10.03 -17.68 -13.28
CA CYS A 172 10.10 -19.13 -13.43
C CYS A 172 8.93 -19.83 -12.69
N SER A 173 8.78 -19.54 -11.39
CA SER A 173 7.70 -20.10 -10.55
C SER A 173 6.38 -19.33 -10.58
N HIS A 174 6.40 -18.10 -11.11
CA HIS A 174 5.35 -17.10 -10.96
C HIS A 174 5.05 -16.71 -9.51
N TYR A 175 5.96 -16.99 -8.56
CA TYR A 175 5.76 -16.66 -7.16
C TYR A 175 5.77 -15.16 -6.96
N THR A 176 4.64 -14.63 -6.51
CA THR A 176 4.34 -13.20 -6.54
C THR A 176 4.42 -12.61 -5.14
N TYR A 177 5.02 -11.44 -5.04
CA TYR A 177 5.04 -10.61 -3.85
C TYR A 177 4.34 -9.28 -4.13
N CYS A 178 3.60 -8.75 -3.17
CA CYS A 178 3.12 -7.38 -3.23
C CYS A 178 2.98 -6.76 -1.84
N GLU A 179 3.17 -5.46 -1.75
CA GLU A 179 2.93 -4.67 -0.54
C GLU A 179 2.54 -3.24 -0.90
N ALA A 180 1.80 -2.59 0.00
CA ALA A 180 1.54 -1.17 -0.06
C ALA A 180 2.72 -0.37 0.51
N VAL A 181 3.07 0.72 -0.17
CA VAL A 181 4.11 1.68 0.22
C VAL A 181 3.61 3.11 0.05
N TRP A 182 4.19 4.05 0.78
CA TRP A 182 3.75 5.44 0.76
C TRP A 182 3.89 6.12 -0.60
N SER A 183 4.92 5.79 -1.37
CA SER A 183 5.15 6.39 -2.68
C SER A 183 6.03 5.53 -3.60
N GLN A 184 6.19 5.96 -4.85
CA GLN A 184 7.17 5.38 -5.79
C GLN A 184 8.57 6.01 -5.65
N SER A 185 8.84 6.63 -4.49
CA SER A 185 10.17 7.19 -4.20
C SER A 185 11.22 6.10 -4.20
N ARG A 186 12.48 6.51 -4.35
CA ARG A 186 13.59 5.56 -4.37
C ARG A 186 13.75 4.81 -3.05
N GLN A 187 13.55 5.51 -1.94
CA GLN A 187 13.55 4.94 -0.58
C GLN A 187 12.55 3.78 -0.49
N ASP A 188 11.31 4.06 -0.91
CA ASP A 188 10.21 3.09 -0.83
C ASP A 188 10.44 1.92 -1.80
N LEU A 189 10.95 2.19 -3.00
CA LEU A 189 11.30 1.17 -3.98
C LEU A 189 12.38 0.22 -3.46
N ILE A 190 13.47 0.76 -2.89
CA ILE A 190 14.57 -0.05 -2.35
C ILE A 190 14.10 -0.88 -1.18
N LYS A 191 13.35 -0.27 -0.25
CA LYS A 191 12.74 -0.99 0.87
C LYS A 191 11.85 -2.11 0.38
N ALA A 192 11.02 -1.86 -0.63
CA ALA A 192 10.10 -2.86 -1.14
C ALA A 192 10.81 -4.01 -1.88
N CYS A 193 11.87 -3.70 -2.62
CA CYS A 193 12.74 -4.71 -3.18
C CYS A 193 13.40 -5.54 -2.08
N GLU A 194 13.93 -4.91 -1.03
CA GLU A 194 14.52 -5.60 0.12
C GLU A 194 13.50 -6.55 0.77
N ASN A 195 12.30 -6.08 1.06
CA ASN A 195 11.23 -6.90 1.63
C ASN A 195 10.87 -8.08 0.72
N ALA A 196 10.81 -7.88 -0.60
CA ALA A 196 10.58 -8.96 -1.56
C ALA A 196 11.69 -10.02 -1.52
N LEU A 197 12.97 -9.62 -1.49
CA LEU A 197 14.09 -10.57 -1.36
C LEU A 197 13.99 -11.38 -0.07
N HIS A 198 13.63 -10.73 1.04
CA HIS A 198 13.41 -11.41 2.31
C HIS A 198 12.18 -12.35 2.28
N PHE A 199 11.11 -11.97 1.58
CA PHE A 199 9.94 -12.83 1.38
C PHE A 199 10.28 -14.09 0.58
N TYR A 200 11.11 -13.98 -0.46
CA TYR A 200 11.59 -15.13 -1.22
C TYR A 200 12.62 -15.96 -0.46
N GLY A 201 13.23 -15.43 0.61
CA GLY A 201 14.27 -16.11 1.36
C GLY A 201 15.62 -16.18 0.65
N GLY A 202 15.80 -15.41 -0.43
CA GLY A 202 17.01 -15.44 -1.25
C GLY A 202 17.03 -14.35 -2.33
N VAL A 203 18.17 -14.25 -3.01
CA VAL A 203 18.44 -13.18 -4.00
C VAL A 203 18.57 -13.75 -5.41
N PRO A 204 17.84 -13.21 -6.41
CA PRO A 204 18.00 -13.59 -7.80
C PRO A 204 19.31 -13.03 -8.40
N MET A 205 19.64 -13.40 -9.64
CA MET A 205 20.80 -12.82 -10.34
C MET A 205 20.55 -11.37 -10.76
N ALA A 206 19.33 -11.04 -11.18
CA ALA A 206 18.98 -9.69 -11.62
C ALA A 206 17.59 -9.22 -11.14
N ILE A 207 17.51 -7.92 -10.87
CA ILE A 207 16.25 -7.20 -10.65
C ILE A 207 15.93 -6.41 -11.92
N VAL A 208 14.73 -6.61 -12.44
CA VAL A 208 14.27 -6.01 -13.70
C VAL A 208 13.19 -4.97 -13.41
N PRO A 209 13.58 -3.70 -13.18
CA PRO A 209 12.66 -2.58 -13.09
C PRO A 209 12.16 -2.16 -14.48
N ASP A 210 11.00 -1.49 -14.50
CA ASP A 210 10.68 -0.62 -15.64
C ASP A 210 11.54 0.66 -15.58
N ASN A 211 11.44 1.52 -16.60
CA ASN A 211 12.16 2.81 -16.71
C ASN A 211 11.67 3.87 -15.69
N LEU A 212 11.36 3.46 -14.45
CA LEU A 212 11.04 4.31 -13.32
C LEU A 212 12.25 5.18 -12.98
N LYS A 213 12.04 6.49 -12.80
CA LYS A 213 13.11 7.44 -12.42
C LYS A 213 13.80 7.08 -11.10
N SER A 214 13.11 6.35 -10.22
CA SER A 214 13.66 5.84 -8.96
C SER A 214 14.72 4.76 -9.19
N ALA A 215 14.61 3.96 -10.25
CA ALA A 215 15.57 2.91 -10.60
C ALA A 215 16.58 3.35 -11.69
N VAL A 216 16.14 4.20 -12.63
CA VAL A 216 16.90 4.58 -13.82
C VAL A 216 17.00 6.10 -13.93
N THR A 217 18.22 6.64 -13.82
CA THR A 217 18.49 8.08 -13.93
C THR A 217 18.47 8.54 -15.40
N ARG A 218 19.02 7.72 -16.31
CA ARG A 218 18.95 7.94 -17.77
C ARG A 218 18.76 6.60 -18.47
N SER A 219 17.69 6.48 -19.24
CA SER A 219 17.42 5.29 -20.03
C SER A 219 18.25 5.28 -21.31
N ASP A 220 18.93 4.17 -21.58
CA ASP A 220 19.65 3.88 -22.82
C ASP A 220 19.37 2.43 -23.21
N ARG A 221 19.49 2.10 -24.50
CA ARG A 221 19.18 0.77 -25.04
C ARG A 221 20.25 -0.27 -24.69
N ASN A 222 21.49 0.15 -24.51
CA ASN A 222 22.65 -0.72 -24.32
C ASN A 222 23.26 -0.55 -22.92
N GLU A 223 23.32 0.68 -22.38
CA GLU A 223 23.88 0.96 -21.05
C GLU A 223 23.03 1.98 -20.27
N PRO A 224 21.91 1.57 -19.65
CA PRO A 224 21.11 2.46 -18.83
C PRO A 224 21.91 2.96 -17.62
N VAL A 225 21.85 4.26 -17.33
CA VAL A 225 22.44 4.82 -16.11
C VAL A 225 21.49 4.54 -14.97
N ILE A 226 21.81 3.50 -14.21
CA ILE A 226 21.09 3.11 -13.01
C ILE A 226 21.28 4.19 -11.94
N ASN A 227 20.29 4.34 -11.08
CA ASN A 227 20.43 5.20 -9.94
C ASN A 227 21.53 4.71 -8.98
N GLU A 228 22.44 5.58 -8.55
CA GLU A 228 23.60 5.21 -7.71
C GLU A 228 23.19 4.46 -6.43
N GLU A 229 22.12 4.88 -5.75
CA GLU A 229 21.66 4.21 -4.53
C GLU A 229 20.99 2.86 -4.85
N PHE A 230 20.28 2.75 -5.97
CA PHE A 230 19.69 1.47 -6.39
C PHE A 230 20.77 0.48 -6.85
N ALA A 231 21.84 0.99 -7.48
CA ALA A 231 23.03 0.21 -7.81
C ALA A 231 23.78 -0.26 -6.56
N ALA A 232 23.96 0.61 -5.56
CA ALA A 232 24.58 0.25 -4.28
C ALA A 232 23.74 -0.79 -3.51
N PHE A 233 22.42 -0.68 -3.54
CA PHE A 233 21.51 -1.70 -3.01
C PHE A 233 21.72 -3.04 -3.74
N ALA A 234 21.73 -3.02 -5.08
CA ALA A 234 21.89 -4.23 -5.87
C ALA A 234 23.25 -4.91 -5.61
N GLU A 235 24.32 -4.12 -5.51
CA GLU A 235 25.67 -4.59 -5.16
C GLU A 235 25.72 -5.21 -3.76
N HIS A 236 25.07 -4.60 -2.75
CA HIS A 236 24.99 -5.14 -1.39
C HIS A 236 24.35 -6.54 -1.34
N TYR A 237 23.30 -6.75 -2.15
CA TYR A 237 22.66 -8.06 -2.30
C TYR A 237 23.33 -8.95 -3.36
N GLY A 238 24.38 -8.46 -4.02
CA GLY A 238 25.13 -9.16 -5.06
C GLY A 238 24.38 -9.33 -6.38
N CYS A 239 23.24 -8.67 -6.60
CA CYS A 239 22.44 -8.76 -7.82
C CYS A 239 22.71 -7.61 -8.80
N THR A 240 22.30 -7.79 -10.06
CA THR A 240 22.43 -6.78 -11.10
C THR A 240 21.08 -6.11 -11.38
N VAL A 241 21.06 -4.79 -11.57
CA VAL A 241 19.87 -4.11 -12.09
C VAL A 241 19.87 -4.22 -13.61
N TYR A 242 18.83 -4.82 -14.18
CA TYR A 242 18.69 -5.02 -15.62
C TYR A 242 17.37 -4.41 -16.12
N PRO A 243 17.33 -3.10 -16.41
CA PRO A 243 16.11 -2.41 -16.83
C PRO A 243 15.57 -2.93 -18.16
N THR A 244 14.24 -2.89 -18.32
CA THR A 244 13.58 -3.23 -19.58
C THR A 244 13.94 -2.26 -20.71
N ARG A 245 13.91 -2.74 -21.95
CA ARG A 245 14.19 -1.89 -23.10
C ARG A 245 13.08 -0.85 -23.27
N VAL A 246 13.48 0.39 -23.52
CA VAL A 246 12.55 1.51 -23.75
C VAL A 246 11.57 1.16 -24.89
N ARG A 247 10.26 1.30 -24.63
CA ARG A 247 9.15 1.01 -25.57
C ARG A 247 8.98 -0.47 -25.94
N HIS A 248 9.43 -1.40 -25.10
CA HIS A 248 9.19 -2.84 -25.28
C HIS A 248 8.37 -3.44 -24.12
N PRO A 249 7.03 -3.23 -24.10
CA PRO A 249 6.17 -3.71 -23.00
C PRO A 249 6.18 -5.24 -22.84
N LYS A 250 6.60 -5.98 -23.87
CA LYS A 250 6.68 -7.45 -23.83
C LYS A 250 7.79 -7.97 -22.91
N ASP A 251 8.81 -7.16 -22.61
CA ASP A 251 9.96 -7.59 -21.81
C ASP A 251 9.59 -7.93 -20.36
N LYS A 252 8.40 -7.49 -19.91
CA LYS A 252 7.92 -7.67 -18.52
C LYS A 252 6.46 -8.09 -18.44
N ALA A 253 5.92 -8.69 -19.51
CA ALA A 253 4.51 -9.06 -19.59
C ALA A 253 4.00 -9.93 -18.43
N LEU A 254 4.90 -10.68 -17.75
CA LEU A 254 4.55 -11.49 -16.60
C LEU A 254 4.16 -10.68 -15.36
N VAL A 255 4.84 -9.56 -15.07
CA VAL A 255 4.45 -8.72 -13.93
C VAL A 255 3.15 -7.98 -14.22
N GLU A 256 2.95 -7.52 -15.46
CA GLU A 256 1.69 -6.87 -15.85
C GLU A 256 0.51 -7.82 -15.69
N ASN A 257 0.72 -9.10 -16.03
CA ASN A 257 -0.27 -10.14 -15.81
C ASN A 257 -0.44 -10.46 -14.32
N ALA A 258 0.63 -10.41 -13.52
CA ALA A 258 0.55 -10.57 -12.07
C ALA A 258 -0.31 -9.46 -11.45
N VAL A 259 -0.08 -8.20 -11.80
CA VAL A 259 -0.90 -7.05 -11.37
C VAL A 259 -2.39 -7.28 -11.70
N LYS A 260 -2.70 -7.69 -12.94
CA LYS A 260 -4.09 -7.99 -13.34
C LYS A 260 -4.73 -9.13 -12.52
N LEU A 261 -3.93 -10.09 -12.06
CA LEU A 261 -4.40 -11.17 -11.21
C LEU A 261 -4.59 -10.71 -9.76
N LEU A 262 -3.70 -9.84 -9.25
CA LEU A 262 -3.82 -9.22 -7.93
C LEU A 262 -5.08 -8.36 -7.84
N TYR A 263 -5.46 -7.63 -8.91
CA TYR A 263 -6.73 -6.91 -8.96
C TYR A 263 -7.96 -7.81 -8.78
N ARG A 264 -7.90 -9.06 -9.24
CA ARG A 264 -9.01 -10.04 -9.14
C ARG A 264 -8.95 -10.88 -7.87
N SER A 265 -7.93 -10.70 -7.04
CA SER A 265 -7.72 -11.47 -5.81
C SER A 265 -7.46 -10.50 -4.67
N VAL A 266 -6.21 -10.12 -4.42
CA VAL A 266 -5.81 -9.26 -3.30
C VAL A 266 -6.65 -7.99 -3.17
N TYR A 267 -6.86 -7.25 -4.26
CA TYR A 267 -7.67 -6.03 -4.21
C TYR A 267 -9.14 -6.32 -3.92
N ALA A 268 -9.69 -7.39 -4.50
CA ALA A 268 -11.07 -7.79 -4.28
C ALA A 268 -11.31 -8.29 -2.84
N ASP A 269 -10.32 -8.96 -2.25
CA ASP A 269 -10.41 -9.49 -0.89
C ASP A 269 -10.38 -8.36 0.17
N ILE A 270 -9.72 -7.24 -0.13
CA ILE A 270 -9.62 -6.08 0.78
C ILE A 270 -10.61 -4.95 0.42
N GLU A 271 -11.41 -5.12 -0.61
CA GLU A 271 -12.38 -4.12 -1.07
C GLU A 271 -13.42 -3.85 0.03
N GLY A 272 -13.64 -2.57 0.35
CA GLY A 272 -14.60 -2.14 1.37
C GLY A 272 -14.09 -2.20 2.82
N LEU A 273 -12.87 -2.69 3.05
CA LEU A 273 -12.23 -2.60 4.36
C LEU A 273 -11.59 -1.22 4.57
N VAL A 274 -11.59 -0.74 5.82
CA VAL A 274 -10.95 0.52 6.22
C VAL A 274 -9.71 0.20 7.05
N PHE A 275 -8.58 0.76 6.63
CA PHE A 275 -7.29 0.59 7.29
C PHE A 275 -6.81 1.91 7.87
N HIS A 276 -6.27 1.88 9.09
CA HIS A 276 -5.81 3.08 9.79
C HIS A 276 -4.29 3.24 9.83
N SER A 277 -3.56 2.24 9.33
CA SER A 277 -2.11 2.30 9.22
C SER A 277 -1.62 1.47 8.05
N LEU A 278 -0.43 1.80 7.53
CA LEU A 278 0.20 1.05 6.45
C LEU A 278 0.48 -0.41 6.87
N GLU A 279 0.81 -0.63 8.15
CA GLU A 279 1.03 -1.97 8.71
C GLU A 279 -0.24 -2.80 8.70
N SER A 280 -1.39 -2.22 9.08
CA SER A 280 -2.69 -2.91 9.07
C SER A 280 -3.11 -3.31 7.65
N LEU A 281 -2.87 -2.43 6.67
CA LEU A 281 -3.13 -2.71 5.26
C LEU A 281 -2.21 -3.82 4.74
N ASN A 282 -0.91 -3.74 5.03
CA ASN A 282 0.06 -4.75 4.61
C ASN A 282 -0.15 -6.12 5.26
N ALA A 283 -0.67 -6.17 6.47
CA ALA A 283 -1.08 -7.43 7.10
C ALA A 283 -2.20 -8.13 6.30
N ALA A 284 -3.24 -7.37 5.91
CA ALA A 284 -4.34 -7.90 5.09
C ALA A 284 -3.87 -8.31 3.68
N ILE A 285 -3.03 -7.50 3.04
CA ILE A 285 -2.40 -7.85 1.76
C ILE A 285 -1.62 -9.15 1.87
N SER A 286 -0.80 -9.31 2.92
CA SER A 286 0.00 -10.51 3.14
C SER A 286 -0.85 -11.77 3.30
N GLU A 287 -1.98 -11.68 4.00
CA GLU A 287 -2.91 -12.80 4.18
C GLU A 287 -3.51 -13.24 2.83
N SER A 288 -4.09 -12.29 2.08
CA SER A 288 -4.67 -12.60 0.77
C SER A 288 -3.61 -13.08 -0.23
N LEU A 289 -2.42 -12.48 -0.23
CA LEU A 289 -1.31 -12.88 -1.08
C LEU A 289 -0.84 -14.32 -0.80
N SER A 290 -0.84 -14.74 0.47
CA SER A 290 -0.55 -16.13 0.85
C SER A 290 -1.56 -17.10 0.23
N ALA A 291 -2.86 -16.76 0.28
CA ALA A 291 -3.91 -17.54 -0.36
C ALA A 291 -3.80 -17.54 -1.90
N PHE A 292 -3.47 -16.40 -2.49
CA PHE A 292 -3.23 -16.25 -3.93
C PHE A 292 -2.10 -17.17 -4.43
N ASN A 293 -0.98 -17.18 -3.71
CA ASN A 293 0.16 -18.02 -4.06
C ASN A 293 -0.06 -19.51 -3.78
N GLY A 294 -0.90 -19.85 -2.80
CA GLY A 294 -1.30 -21.22 -2.47
C GLY A 294 -2.35 -21.81 -3.42
N ARG A 295 -3.01 -20.99 -4.25
CA ARG A 295 -4.01 -21.46 -5.22
C ARG A 295 -3.33 -22.12 -6.44
N ARG A 296 -3.89 -23.25 -6.89
CA ARG A 296 -3.46 -23.92 -8.13
C ARG A 296 -3.55 -22.97 -9.34
N MET A 297 -2.52 -22.97 -10.16
CA MET A 297 -2.50 -22.16 -11.38
C MET A 297 -3.38 -22.78 -12.47
N SER A 298 -4.05 -21.93 -13.25
CA SER A 298 -4.90 -22.41 -14.34
C SER A 298 -4.08 -23.21 -15.36
N GLY A 299 -4.50 -24.44 -15.64
CA GLY A 299 -3.80 -25.34 -16.57
C GLY A 299 -2.51 -25.96 -16.04
N ARG A 300 -2.17 -25.81 -14.74
CA ARG A 300 -1.03 -26.47 -14.09
C ARG A 300 -1.48 -27.26 -12.86
N PRO A 301 -0.77 -28.36 -12.51
CA PRO A 301 -1.13 -29.18 -11.34
C PRO A 301 -0.74 -28.52 -10.00
N GLN A 302 0.25 -27.63 -10.02
CA GLN A 302 0.82 -26.98 -8.83
C GLN A 302 0.30 -25.55 -8.64
N SER A 303 0.36 -25.08 -7.41
CA SER A 303 0.27 -23.66 -7.03
C SER A 303 1.60 -22.93 -7.30
N ARG A 304 1.59 -21.59 -7.15
CA ARG A 304 2.81 -20.77 -7.29
C ARG A 304 3.81 -21.10 -6.19
N ARG A 305 3.34 -21.26 -4.95
CA ARG A 305 4.16 -21.64 -3.80
C ARG A 305 4.82 -23.01 -4.02
N GLU A 306 4.03 -24.03 -4.37
CA GLU A 306 4.57 -25.38 -4.62
C GLU A 306 5.57 -25.38 -5.78
N GLN A 307 5.33 -24.59 -6.83
CA GLN A 307 6.28 -24.46 -7.93
C GLN A 307 7.59 -23.82 -7.43
N PHE A 308 7.52 -22.72 -6.67
CA PHE A 308 8.70 -22.07 -6.11
C PHE A 308 9.54 -23.00 -5.23
N GLU A 309 8.90 -23.67 -4.27
CA GLU A 309 9.56 -24.60 -3.36
C GLU A 309 10.27 -25.73 -4.10
N GLN A 310 9.67 -26.27 -5.17
CA GLN A 310 10.20 -27.43 -5.88
C GLN A 310 11.30 -27.12 -6.90
N ILE A 311 11.29 -25.95 -7.53
CA ILE A 311 12.18 -25.68 -8.67
C ILE A 311 13.02 -24.41 -8.58
N GLU A 312 12.73 -23.48 -7.66
CA GLU A 312 13.36 -22.15 -7.68
C GLU A 312 13.97 -21.72 -6.35
N SER A 313 13.42 -22.15 -5.21
CA SER A 313 13.91 -21.75 -3.89
C SER A 313 15.41 -22.04 -3.69
N ASP A 314 15.86 -23.25 -4.02
CA ASP A 314 17.26 -23.67 -3.92
C ASP A 314 18.20 -23.01 -4.94
N CYS A 315 17.66 -22.35 -5.97
CA CYS A 315 18.44 -21.64 -6.98
C CYS A 315 18.74 -20.19 -6.61
N LEU A 316 18.08 -19.65 -5.58
CA LEU A 316 18.33 -18.30 -5.08
C LEU A 316 19.63 -18.25 -4.27
N ARG A 317 20.33 -17.12 -4.34
CA ARG A 317 21.52 -16.87 -3.52
C ARG A 317 21.13 -16.52 -2.08
N PRO A 318 21.98 -16.81 -1.09
CA PRO A 318 21.68 -16.49 0.29
C PRO A 318 21.58 -14.98 0.51
N LEU A 319 20.69 -14.58 1.41
CA LEU A 319 20.58 -13.20 1.85
C LEU A 319 21.83 -12.78 2.67
N PRO A 320 22.32 -11.54 2.52
CA PRO A 320 23.32 -10.98 3.43
C PRO A 320 22.84 -11.00 4.88
N ALA A 321 23.76 -11.15 5.82
CA ALA A 321 23.44 -11.17 7.26
C ALA A 321 22.91 -9.81 7.78
N ILE A 322 23.24 -8.72 7.09
CA ILE A 322 22.86 -7.35 7.45
C ILE A 322 22.06 -6.75 6.30
N ARG A 323 20.92 -6.14 6.63
CA ARG A 323 20.09 -5.39 5.68
C ARG A 323 20.80 -4.16 5.14
N HIS A 324 20.40 -3.72 3.95
CA HIS A 324 20.97 -2.52 3.34
C HIS A 324 20.48 -1.28 4.09
N GLN A 325 21.40 -0.46 4.60
CA GLN A 325 21.07 0.79 5.28
C GLN A 325 21.20 1.96 4.33
N MET A 326 20.09 2.38 3.73
CA MET A 326 20.05 3.58 2.91
C MET A 326 19.73 4.79 3.78
N LYS A 327 20.72 5.66 3.99
CA LYS A 327 20.56 6.90 4.77
C LYS A 327 20.95 8.11 3.93
N GLU A 328 19.95 8.80 3.38
CA GLU A 328 20.16 10.08 2.71
C GLU A 328 20.34 11.20 3.75
N ARG A 329 21.01 12.29 3.36
CA ARG A 329 21.28 13.43 4.24
C ARG A 329 20.78 14.73 3.64
N ARG A 330 20.18 15.58 4.47
CA ARG A 330 19.76 16.92 4.09
C ARG A 330 19.98 17.91 5.24
N SER A 331 20.66 19.01 4.96
CA SER A 331 20.78 20.09 5.92
C SER A 331 19.48 20.91 6.01
N ALA A 332 19.08 21.27 7.22
CA ALA A 332 17.99 22.19 7.50
C ALA A 332 18.34 23.11 8.67
N THR A 333 17.69 24.27 8.75
CA THR A 333 17.81 25.16 9.91
C THR A 333 16.55 25.05 10.77
N VAL A 334 16.73 24.88 12.08
CA VAL A 334 15.59 24.80 13.01
C VAL A 334 14.91 26.16 13.08
N MET A 335 13.64 26.20 12.72
CA MET A 335 12.81 27.40 12.69
C MET A 335 12.53 27.92 14.11
N ARG A 336 12.08 29.18 14.21
CA ARG A 336 11.80 29.85 15.50
C ARG A 336 10.71 29.16 16.32
N ASN A 337 9.80 28.43 15.66
CA ASN A 337 8.76 27.62 16.30
C ASN A 337 9.27 26.26 16.81
N GLY A 338 10.56 25.93 16.62
CA GLY A 338 11.16 24.67 17.09
C GLY A 338 11.00 23.50 16.13
N TYR A 339 10.74 23.74 14.84
CA TYR A 339 10.56 22.68 13.84
C TYR A 339 11.60 22.78 12.72
N VAL A 340 11.87 21.64 12.08
CA VAL A 340 12.54 21.57 10.78
C VAL A 340 11.55 21.14 9.71
N THR A 341 11.72 21.66 8.50
CA THR A 341 10.87 21.29 7.37
C THR A 341 11.56 20.27 6.51
N PHE A 342 10.92 19.12 6.30
CA PHE A 342 11.35 18.08 5.39
C PHE A 342 10.18 17.75 4.45
N ARG A 343 10.37 17.89 3.13
CA ARG A 343 9.35 17.65 2.09
C ARG A 343 7.95 18.24 2.40
N LEU A 344 7.92 19.49 2.87
CA LEU A 344 6.71 20.23 3.27
C LEU A 344 6.05 19.75 4.57
N HIS A 345 6.57 18.72 5.25
CA HIS A 345 6.16 18.32 6.59
C HIS A 345 7.08 18.93 7.66
N HIS A 346 6.55 19.19 8.86
CA HIS A 346 7.28 19.84 9.94
C HIS A 346 7.54 18.90 11.13
N TYR A 347 8.81 18.70 11.47
CA TYR A 347 9.22 17.83 12.57
C TYR A 347 9.76 18.63 13.74
N SER A 348 9.23 18.39 14.93
CA SER A 348 9.65 19.09 16.15
C SER A 348 11.09 18.73 16.54
N VAL A 349 11.81 19.69 17.11
CA VAL A 349 13.17 19.56 17.63
C VAL A 349 13.23 20.23 19.01
N PRO A 350 14.02 19.73 19.98
CA PRO A 350 14.18 20.39 21.27
C PRO A 350 14.54 21.88 21.13
N LYS A 351 13.93 22.72 21.97
CA LYS A 351 14.06 24.19 21.91
C LYS A 351 15.50 24.72 21.92
N GLU A 352 16.44 23.96 22.48
CA GLU A 352 17.86 24.29 22.55
C GLU A 352 18.58 24.32 21.18
N TYR A 353 17.93 23.81 20.12
CA TYR A 353 18.45 23.81 18.75
C TYR A 353 17.83 24.87 17.85
N ILE A 354 16.92 25.71 18.35
CA ILE A 354 16.30 26.80 17.54
C ILE A 354 17.39 27.70 16.92
N GLY A 355 17.30 27.94 15.62
CA GLY A 355 18.25 28.73 14.84
C GLY A 355 19.55 28.01 14.47
N LYS A 356 19.79 26.79 14.97
CA LYS A 356 20.96 25.98 14.61
C LYS A 356 20.73 25.24 13.30
N ARG A 357 21.83 25.00 12.56
CA ARG A 357 21.82 24.13 11.37
C ARG A 357 21.97 22.68 11.81
N VAL A 358 21.09 21.82 11.34
CA VAL A 358 21.04 20.39 11.65
C VAL A 358 21.09 19.57 10.37
N GLU A 359 21.58 18.34 10.48
CA GLU A 359 21.58 17.34 9.42
C GLU A 359 20.43 16.38 9.67
N ILE A 360 19.55 16.27 8.68
CA ILE A 360 18.46 15.30 8.67
C ILE A 360 18.96 14.08 7.91
N VAL A 361 19.10 12.96 8.62
CA VAL A 361 19.47 11.66 8.07
C VAL A 361 18.20 10.81 8.02
N TYR A 362 17.80 10.31 6.86
CA TYR A 362 16.49 9.68 6.72
C TYR A 362 16.51 8.47 5.78
N ASP A 363 15.59 7.56 6.03
CA ASP A 363 15.25 6.41 5.18
C ASP A 363 13.76 6.45 4.82
N ALA A 364 13.17 5.31 4.43
CA ALA A 364 11.76 5.21 4.08
C ALA A 364 10.82 5.44 5.30
N ASP A 365 11.25 5.06 6.50
CA ASP A 365 10.40 4.99 7.70
C ASP A 365 10.77 5.99 8.77
N THR A 366 12.04 6.37 8.83
CA THR A 366 12.60 7.12 9.95
C THR A 366 13.34 8.37 9.49
N LEU A 367 13.32 9.36 10.36
CA LEU A 367 13.99 10.63 10.19
C LEU A 367 14.78 10.95 11.46
N GLU A 368 16.09 10.83 11.39
CA GLU A 368 17.04 11.16 12.45
C GLU A 368 17.58 12.58 12.25
N ILE A 369 17.56 13.41 13.29
CA ILE A 369 18.06 14.79 13.24
C ILE A 369 19.33 14.86 14.06
N TYR A 370 20.42 15.30 13.45
CA TYR A 370 21.73 15.46 14.06
C TYR A 370 22.15 16.93 14.13
N HIS A 371 22.85 17.30 15.19
CA HIS A 371 23.58 18.56 15.28
C HIS A 371 25.06 18.25 15.43
N GLY A 372 25.82 18.40 14.34
CA GLY A 372 27.17 17.85 14.23
C GLY A 372 27.12 16.32 14.28
N LEU A 373 27.83 15.70 15.22
CA LEU A 373 27.84 14.24 15.41
C LEU A 373 26.83 13.73 16.46
N ARG A 374 26.07 14.64 17.10
CA ARG A 374 25.12 14.29 18.15
C ARG A 374 23.73 14.06 17.56
N LEU A 375 23.17 12.87 17.76
CA LEU A 375 21.76 12.60 17.49
C LEU A 375 20.90 13.43 18.46
N VAL A 376 20.06 14.29 17.91
CA VAL A 376 19.17 15.19 18.65
C VAL A 376 17.84 14.52 18.92
N THR A 377 17.21 13.96 17.88
CA THR A 377 15.93 13.26 17.97
C THR A 377 15.71 12.38 16.74
N THR A 378 14.72 11.49 16.82
CA THR A 378 14.35 10.55 15.75
C THR A 378 12.84 10.54 15.60
N HIS A 379 12.30 10.65 14.40
CA HIS A 379 10.85 10.63 14.13
C HIS A 379 10.51 9.46 13.22
N GLN A 380 9.27 8.96 13.35
CA GLN A 380 8.65 8.20 12.27
C GLN A 380 8.38 9.19 11.13
N ARG A 381 8.67 8.78 9.91
CA ARG A 381 8.56 9.63 8.73
C ARG A 381 7.11 9.73 8.31
N ASP A 382 6.62 10.95 8.31
CA ASP A 382 5.37 11.36 7.71
C ASP A 382 5.62 12.40 6.61
N ASP A 383 5.20 12.07 5.39
CA ASP A 383 5.30 12.94 4.23
C ASP A 383 3.99 13.71 3.97
N THR A 384 3.02 13.69 4.90
CA THR A 384 1.78 14.45 4.79
C THR A 384 2.08 15.95 4.68
N PRO A 385 1.80 16.61 3.54
CA PRO A 385 2.21 17.99 3.34
C PRO A 385 1.56 18.95 4.35
N TYR A 386 2.31 19.95 4.79
CA TYR A 386 1.89 21.03 5.69
C TYR A 386 1.45 20.61 7.11
N SER A 387 1.64 19.33 7.45
CA SER A 387 1.33 18.78 8.77
C SER A 387 2.53 18.84 9.72
N TYR A 388 2.29 18.54 11.00
CA TYR A 388 3.26 18.67 12.09
C TYR A 388 3.38 17.38 12.91
N THR A 389 4.58 16.79 12.93
CA THR A 389 4.93 15.69 13.84
C THR A 389 5.61 16.27 15.08
N THR A 390 4.89 16.22 16.21
CA THR A 390 5.33 16.84 17.47
C THR A 390 5.59 15.79 18.55
N LYS A 391 6.70 15.94 19.27
CA LYS A 391 6.98 15.17 20.49
C LYS A 391 6.89 16.06 21.71
N ASP A 392 6.08 15.65 22.68
CA ASP A 392 5.90 16.38 23.95
C ASP A 392 7.23 16.58 24.69
N ALA A 393 8.14 15.60 24.60
CA ALA A 393 9.47 15.66 25.21
C ALA A 393 10.33 16.84 24.72
N HIS A 394 10.00 17.46 23.58
CA HIS A 394 10.75 18.61 23.06
C HIS A 394 10.39 19.93 23.76
N GLY A 395 9.33 19.96 24.57
CA GLY A 395 8.97 21.10 25.42
C GLY A 395 8.71 22.39 24.64
N LEU A 396 8.11 22.28 23.44
CA LEU A 396 7.81 23.42 22.59
C LEU A 396 6.56 24.18 23.09
N PRO A 397 6.56 25.53 22.99
CA PRO A 397 5.41 26.32 23.38
C PRO A 397 4.29 26.17 22.34
N GLY A 398 3.11 25.77 22.77
CA GLY A 398 1.94 25.58 21.91
C GLY A 398 0.92 24.69 22.58
N ARG A 399 -0.35 24.84 22.21
CA ARG A 399 -1.41 23.88 22.61
C ARG A 399 -1.64 22.95 21.43
N HIS A 400 -1.53 21.65 21.68
CA HIS A 400 -1.84 20.60 20.72
C HIS A 400 -3.19 19.98 21.12
N GLY A 401 -4.07 19.69 20.15
CA GLY A 401 -5.37 19.02 20.38
C GLY A 401 -6.63 19.90 20.33
N SER A 402 -7.81 19.26 20.25
CA SER A 402 -9.13 19.91 20.14
C SER A 402 -9.57 20.55 21.46
N TYR A 403 -10.27 21.69 21.41
CA TYR A 403 -10.92 22.30 22.58
C TYR A 403 -12.15 21.51 23.06
N GLU A 404 -12.72 20.68 22.20
CA GLU A 404 -13.89 19.86 22.53
C GLU A 404 -13.49 18.68 23.43
N LYS A 405 -12.45 17.92 23.04
CA LYS A 405 -11.89 16.83 23.87
C LYS A 405 -11.46 17.32 25.27
N ASP A 406 -10.83 18.49 25.34
CA ASP A 406 -10.42 19.10 26.61
C ASP A 406 -11.62 19.54 27.47
N LEU A 407 -12.71 20.00 26.86
CA LEU A 407 -13.94 20.31 27.57
C LEU A 407 -14.63 19.04 28.09
N GLU A 408 -14.62 17.96 27.31
CA GLU A 408 -15.13 16.65 27.74
C GLU A 408 -14.38 16.13 28.97
N GLN A 409 -13.05 16.21 29.01
CA GLN A 409 -12.27 15.84 30.20
C GLN A 409 -12.65 16.69 31.43
N ILE A 410 -12.91 17.99 31.24
CA ILE A 410 -13.40 18.85 32.32
C ILE A 410 -14.79 18.40 32.78
N TYR A 411 -15.67 18.02 31.86
CA TYR A 411 -17.01 17.52 32.19
C TYR A 411 -16.98 16.16 32.88
N GLU A 412 -16.13 15.24 32.47
CA GLU A 412 -15.95 13.96 33.15
C GLU A 412 -15.50 14.17 34.59
N ARG A 413 -14.46 15.00 34.80
CA ARG A 413 -13.99 15.33 36.15
C ARG A 413 -15.09 16.00 36.97
N ALA A 414 -15.81 16.97 36.39
CA ALA A 414 -16.91 17.65 37.08
C ALA A 414 -18.04 16.67 37.44
N GLY A 415 -18.41 15.76 36.54
CA GLY A 415 -19.46 14.76 36.77
C GLY A 415 -19.08 13.70 37.81
N GLN A 416 -17.81 13.33 37.91
CA GLN A 416 -17.30 12.49 38.99
C GLN A 416 -17.33 13.19 40.35
N THR A 417 -17.31 14.53 40.33
CA THR A 417 -17.23 15.34 41.54
C THR A 417 -18.63 15.72 42.03
N ASP A 418 -19.42 16.38 41.20
CA ASP A 418 -20.78 16.82 41.52
C ASP A 418 -21.60 17.17 40.25
N ASN A 419 -22.87 16.75 40.23
CA ASN A 419 -23.76 16.95 39.09
C ASN A 419 -24.18 18.41 38.89
N VAL A 420 -24.30 19.22 39.95
CA VAL A 420 -24.64 20.65 39.87
C VAL A 420 -23.50 21.41 39.19
N LEU A 421 -22.26 21.12 39.57
CA LEU A 421 -21.07 21.69 38.94
C LEU A 421 -20.99 21.31 37.45
N LEU A 422 -21.23 20.04 37.11
CA LEU A 422 -21.26 19.58 35.71
C LEU A 422 -22.29 20.35 34.87
N LEU A 423 -23.53 20.44 35.35
CA LEU A 423 -24.61 21.14 34.64
C LEU A 423 -24.29 22.62 34.45
N TYR A 424 -23.72 23.26 35.47
CA TYR A 424 -23.27 24.65 35.38
C TYR A 424 -22.19 24.84 34.31
N LEU A 425 -21.15 24.01 34.30
CA LEU A 425 -20.06 24.11 33.34
C LEU A 425 -20.54 23.88 31.89
N ARG A 426 -21.45 22.91 31.68
CA ARG A 426 -22.08 22.71 30.37
C ARG A 426 -22.86 23.95 29.93
N LYS A 427 -23.59 24.59 30.84
CA LYS A 427 -24.35 25.81 30.51
C LYS A 427 -23.43 27.00 30.21
N VAL A 428 -22.32 27.14 30.94
CA VAL A 428 -21.29 28.15 30.66
C VAL A 428 -20.69 27.95 29.27
N ALA A 429 -20.39 26.71 28.89
CA ALA A 429 -19.85 26.42 27.57
C ALA A 429 -20.87 26.63 26.45
N GLU A 430 -22.12 26.21 26.63
CA GLU A 430 -23.22 26.42 25.67
C GLU A 430 -23.40 27.92 25.35
N LEU A 431 -23.38 28.77 26.38
CA LEU A 431 -23.50 30.22 26.21
C LEU A 431 -22.26 30.84 25.56
N LYS A 432 -21.09 30.22 25.75
CA LYS A 432 -19.84 30.63 25.11
C LYS A 432 -19.67 29.94 23.77
N LYS A 433 -20.27 30.54 22.74
CA LYS A 433 -20.22 30.11 21.32
C LYS A 433 -18.82 29.80 20.76
N TYR A 434 -17.74 30.26 21.41
CA TYR A 434 -16.36 30.02 20.96
C TYR A 434 -15.65 29.03 21.89
N PRO A 435 -15.31 27.81 21.42
CA PRO A 435 -14.76 26.74 22.26
C PRO A 435 -13.52 27.10 23.10
N PRO A 436 -12.53 27.88 22.59
CA PRO A 436 -11.41 28.32 23.42
C PRO A 436 -11.82 29.22 24.59
N ALA A 437 -12.84 30.06 24.40
CA ALA A 437 -13.38 30.90 25.46
C ALA A 437 -14.20 30.10 26.48
N ALA A 438 -14.96 29.09 26.03
CA ALA A 438 -15.64 28.12 26.88
C ALA A 438 -14.62 27.37 27.74
N PHE A 439 -13.61 26.74 27.12
CA PHE A 439 -12.55 26.02 27.81
C PHE A 439 -11.83 26.87 28.85
N ARG A 440 -11.38 28.08 28.48
CA ARG A 440 -10.73 29.00 29.42
C ARG A 440 -11.60 29.31 30.64
N SER A 441 -12.91 29.42 30.44
CA SER A 441 -13.86 29.75 31.51
C SER A 441 -14.11 28.55 32.42
N CYS A 442 -14.39 27.38 31.84
CA CYS A 442 -14.63 26.15 32.60
C CYS A 442 -13.38 25.72 33.37
N ARG A 443 -12.20 25.77 32.73
CA ARG A 443 -10.91 25.53 33.41
C ARG A 443 -10.66 26.52 34.53
N GLY A 444 -11.00 27.79 34.31
CA GLY A 444 -10.89 28.84 35.33
C GLY A 444 -11.79 28.55 36.54
N ILE A 445 -13.04 28.15 36.31
CA ILE A 445 -13.99 27.80 37.38
C ILE A 445 -13.49 26.60 38.18
N MET A 446 -13.05 25.54 37.51
CA MET A 446 -12.44 24.37 38.18
C MET A 446 -11.19 24.73 38.99
N ALA A 447 -10.43 25.75 38.60
CA ALA A 447 -9.25 26.18 39.36
C ALA A 447 -9.61 26.90 40.68
N LEU A 448 -10.83 27.44 40.82
CA LEU A 448 -11.29 28.10 42.05
C LEU A 448 -11.44 27.10 43.21
N GLU A 449 -11.64 25.83 42.91
CA GLU A 449 -11.64 24.72 43.88
C GLU A 449 -10.41 24.78 44.81
N LYS A 450 -9.22 25.06 44.24
CA LYS A 450 -7.96 25.13 45.01
C LYS A 450 -7.92 26.27 46.03
N THR A 451 -8.71 27.32 45.80
CA THR A 451 -8.69 28.55 46.63
C THR A 451 -9.85 28.58 47.61
N PHE A 452 -11.03 28.12 47.21
CA PHE A 452 -12.27 28.24 47.99
C PHE A 452 -12.83 26.91 48.50
N GLY A 453 -12.25 25.77 48.10
CA GLY A 453 -12.75 24.44 48.42
C GLY A 453 -13.83 23.97 47.46
N LEU A 454 -14.04 22.66 47.41
CA LEU A 454 -14.97 22.03 46.49
C LEU A 454 -16.44 22.30 46.86
N GLU A 455 -16.80 22.15 48.14
CA GLU A 455 -18.17 22.34 48.63
C GLU A 455 -18.71 23.74 48.31
N ARG A 456 -17.88 24.75 48.56
CA ARG A 456 -18.21 26.15 48.22
C ARG A 456 -18.32 26.36 46.73
N LEU A 457 -17.48 25.71 45.91
CA LEU A 457 -17.57 25.81 44.45
C LEU A 457 -18.88 25.22 43.92
N VAL A 458 -19.34 24.10 44.49
CA VAL A 458 -20.62 23.47 44.16
C VAL A 458 -21.79 24.37 44.59
N ALA A 459 -21.77 24.87 45.83
CA ALA A 459 -22.79 25.78 46.36
C ALA A 459 -22.85 27.09 45.55
N ALA A 460 -21.70 27.67 45.19
CA ALA A 460 -21.63 28.83 44.31
C ALA A 460 -22.17 28.54 42.90
N SER A 461 -21.96 27.33 42.38
CA SER A 461 -22.51 26.91 41.09
C SER A 461 -24.03 26.77 41.14
N ALA A 462 -24.58 26.27 42.24
CA ALA A 462 -26.03 26.23 42.49
C ALA A 462 -26.61 27.66 42.57
N CYS A 463 -26.00 28.52 43.38
CA CYS A 463 -26.38 29.92 43.55
C CYS A 463 -26.36 30.68 42.22
N ALA A 464 -25.26 30.55 41.46
CA ALA A 464 -25.11 31.17 40.15
C ALA A 464 -26.16 30.67 39.14
N THR A 465 -26.51 29.38 39.19
CA THR A 465 -27.57 28.81 38.34
C THR A 465 -28.93 29.42 38.66
N GLN A 466 -29.28 29.56 39.94
CA GLN A 466 -30.53 30.19 40.38
C GLN A 466 -30.60 31.66 39.96
N LEU A 467 -29.48 32.38 40.04
CA LEU A 467 -29.37 33.79 39.61
C LEU A 467 -29.21 33.94 38.08
N ARG A 468 -29.14 32.84 37.33
CA ARG A 468 -28.89 32.79 35.88
C ARG A 468 -27.59 33.51 35.46
N LEU A 469 -26.57 33.46 36.31
CA LEU A 469 -25.26 34.07 36.08
C LEU A 469 -24.27 32.99 35.63
N TYR A 470 -23.79 33.08 34.40
CA TYR A 470 -22.96 32.04 33.79
C TYR A 470 -21.59 32.58 33.38
N GLY A 471 -20.55 32.19 34.12
CA GLY A 471 -19.18 32.48 33.76
C GLY A 471 -18.24 32.55 34.96
N TYR A 472 -16.94 32.51 34.66
CA TYR A 472 -15.88 32.52 35.68
C TYR A 472 -15.97 33.71 36.64
N GLN A 473 -16.20 34.93 36.12
CA GLN A 473 -16.24 36.13 36.96
C GLN A 473 -17.43 36.13 37.93
N GLU A 474 -18.53 35.49 37.55
CA GLU A 474 -19.73 35.47 38.38
C GLU A 474 -19.60 34.48 39.53
N ILE A 475 -19.08 33.28 39.27
CA ILE A 475 -18.73 32.31 40.32
C ILE A 475 -17.69 32.90 41.28
N ARG A 476 -16.65 33.54 40.73
CA ARG A 476 -15.62 34.18 41.54
C ARG A 476 -16.23 35.26 42.46
N ARG A 477 -17.13 36.09 41.94
CA ARG A 477 -17.80 37.14 42.72
C ARG A 477 -18.67 36.56 43.84
N ILE A 478 -19.42 35.49 43.56
CA ILE A 478 -20.26 34.80 44.56
C ILE A 478 -19.37 34.25 45.68
N LEU A 479 -18.29 33.56 45.34
CA LEU A 479 -17.34 32.99 46.30
C LEU A 479 -16.60 34.05 47.13
N GLU A 480 -16.23 35.18 46.53
CA GLU A 480 -15.57 36.29 47.23
C GLU A 480 -16.51 37.03 48.18
N ARG A 481 -17.82 37.10 47.87
CA ARG A 481 -18.83 37.75 48.70
C ARG A 481 -19.46 36.84 49.75
N GLY A 482 -19.35 35.53 49.58
CA GLY A 482 -20.00 34.55 50.45
C GLY A 482 -21.49 34.37 50.13
N ASP A 483 -21.93 34.76 48.93
CA ASP A 483 -23.34 34.64 48.49
C ASP A 483 -23.73 33.15 48.27
N ASP A 484 -22.77 32.22 48.38
CA ASP A 484 -22.94 30.77 48.34
C ASP A 484 -23.42 30.15 49.67
N ALA A 485 -23.43 30.91 50.77
CA ALA A 485 -23.68 30.39 52.12
C ALA A 485 -25.04 29.69 52.28
N ASP A 486 -26.10 30.19 51.63
CA ASP A 486 -27.45 29.60 51.70
C ASP A 486 -27.58 28.28 50.92
N PHE A 487 -26.58 27.94 50.11
CA PHE A 487 -26.53 26.75 49.25
C PHE A 487 -25.59 25.67 49.78
N LEU A 488 -24.95 25.90 50.92
CA LEU A 488 -24.21 24.87 51.66
C LEU A 488 -25.20 23.97 52.41
N SER A 489 -25.00 22.66 52.36
CA SER A 489 -25.81 21.70 53.13
C SER A 489 -25.66 21.97 54.62
N LYS A 490 -26.78 22.07 55.35
CA LYS A 490 -26.81 22.27 56.81
C LYS A 490 -26.58 20.97 57.59
N ASP A 491 -25.66 20.14 57.14
CA ASP A 491 -25.12 19.06 57.96
C ASP A 491 -23.71 19.51 58.35
N ASP A 492 -23.45 19.52 59.66
CA ASP A 492 -22.34 20.16 60.39
C ASP A 492 -22.55 21.64 60.77
N ILE A 493 -23.63 21.90 61.54
CA ILE A 493 -23.52 22.89 62.62
C ILE A 493 -22.86 22.17 63.79
N ASP A 494 -21.54 22.24 63.88
CA ASP A 494 -20.87 22.12 65.17
C ASP A 494 -20.75 23.54 65.75
N ASP A 495 -21.36 23.72 66.92
CA ASP A 495 -21.30 24.94 67.71
C ASP A 495 -19.83 25.18 68.16
N GLU A 496 -19.04 25.89 67.37
CA GLU A 496 -17.89 26.64 67.89
C GLU A 496 -17.90 28.08 67.38
N VAL A 497 -18.56 28.93 68.17
CA VAL A 497 -18.31 30.37 68.20
C VAL A 497 -16.83 30.58 68.53
N PRO A 498 -16.01 31.22 67.66
CA PRO A 498 -14.73 31.72 68.12
C PRO A 498 -15.01 32.93 69.00
N VAL A 499 -14.84 32.76 70.31
CA VAL A 499 -14.69 33.87 71.24
C VAL A 499 -13.52 34.71 70.75
N THR A 500 -13.82 35.80 70.05
CA THR A 500 -12.84 36.82 69.75
C THR A 500 -12.43 37.45 71.07
N SER A 501 -11.21 37.11 71.50
CA SER A 501 -10.52 37.85 72.55
C SER A 501 -10.40 39.29 72.08
N ILE A 502 -11.16 40.19 72.69
CA ILE A 502 -11.09 41.64 72.45
C ILE A 502 -9.73 42.12 72.99
N HIS A 503 -8.69 42.07 72.15
CA HIS A 503 -7.45 42.78 72.42
C HIS A 503 -7.59 44.24 71.99
N LYS A 504 -7.26 45.14 72.92
CA LYS A 504 -7.37 46.61 72.85
C LYS A 504 -6.61 47.32 71.70
N ASN A 505 -5.99 46.58 70.78
CA ASN A 505 -5.05 47.12 69.78
C ASN A 505 -5.44 46.90 68.31
N ILE A 506 -6.63 46.36 67.99
CA ILE A 506 -7.08 46.23 66.60
C ILE A 506 -7.91 47.46 66.22
N ARG A 507 -7.35 48.33 65.38
CA ARG A 507 -8.04 49.52 64.84
C ARG A 507 -8.75 49.13 63.54
N GLY A 508 -10.08 49.26 63.53
CA GLY A 508 -10.93 48.89 62.39
C GLY A 508 -10.85 49.85 61.19
N ALA A 509 -11.48 49.48 60.08
CA ALA A 509 -11.45 50.18 58.79
C ALA A 509 -11.84 51.68 58.86
N ALA A 510 -12.66 52.08 59.85
CA ALA A 510 -13.01 53.48 60.09
C ALA A 510 -11.81 54.36 60.53
N TYR A 511 -10.82 53.78 61.22
CA TYR A 511 -9.59 54.50 61.63
C TYR A 511 -8.71 54.85 60.42
N PHE A 512 -8.60 53.95 59.44
CA PHE A 512 -7.84 54.20 58.21
C PHE A 512 -8.57 55.12 57.23
N ALA A 513 -9.91 55.20 57.31
CA ALA A 513 -10.69 56.16 56.53
C ALA A 513 -10.45 57.62 56.98
N GLN A 514 -10.27 57.88 58.28
CA GLN A 514 -9.92 59.21 58.80
C GLN A 514 -8.49 59.63 58.43
N LEU A 515 -7.53 58.69 58.39
CA LEU A 515 -6.14 58.96 57.96
C LEU A 515 -6.02 59.34 56.47
N LYS A 516 -6.93 58.85 55.61
CA LYS A 516 -6.99 59.26 54.19
C LYS A 516 -7.53 60.68 53.98
N HIS A 517 -8.32 61.20 54.92
CA HIS A 517 -8.79 62.59 54.86
C HIS A 517 -7.71 63.58 55.32
N LEU A 518 -6.87 63.25 56.31
CA LEU A 518 -5.76 64.13 56.73
C LEU A 518 -4.62 64.25 55.70
N ASN A 519 -4.41 63.25 54.84
CA ASN A 519 -3.33 63.29 53.83
C ASN A 519 -3.72 64.00 52.52
N ARG A 520 -4.97 64.46 52.37
CA ARG A 520 -5.41 65.19 51.16
C ARG A 520 -5.20 66.69 51.22
N ASP A 521 -4.99 67.26 52.41
CA ASP A 521 -4.85 68.71 52.58
C ASP A 521 -3.41 69.24 52.48
N ASN A 522 -2.41 68.38 52.21
CA ASN A 522 -0.99 68.75 52.33
C ASN A 522 -0.12 68.67 51.06
N ASN A 523 -0.71 68.63 49.85
CA ASN A 523 0.08 68.69 48.60
C ASN A 523 -0.44 69.74 47.62
N GLY A 524 -0.37 71.01 48.06
CA GLY A 524 -0.52 72.17 47.20
C GLY A 524 0.46 73.27 47.59
N ASN A 525 1.73 73.16 47.19
CA ASN A 525 2.54 74.28 46.70
C ASN A 525 4.00 73.88 46.38
N LYS A 526 4.42 74.33 45.19
CA LYS A 526 5.77 74.38 44.59
C LYS A 526 6.30 73.11 43.92
#